data_AF-A0A2V9P6L4-F1
#
_entry.id   AF-A0A2V9P6L4-F1
#
_cell.length_a   1.000
_cell.length_b   1.000
_cell.length_c   1.000
_cell.angle_alpha   90.00
_cell.angle_beta   90.00
_cell.angle_gamma   90.00
#
_symmetry.space_group_name_H-M   'P 1'
#
loop_
_entity.id
_entity.type
_entity.pdbx_description
1 polymer ?
#
loop_
_entity_poly.entity_id
_entity_poly.type
_entity_poly.pdbx_seq_one_letter_code
_entity_poly.pdbx_strand_id
1 'polypeptide(L)'
;MKRCQQPALTAFAIGMIGMGVLALIYGDFALVWQPVPQWVPGRTALAYASGVIMVLGGFGLLARATRPWAVRILFPYVIVWALLKVPALVVAPKIEAVWLGFGELAVLVAGGWVLFARL
;
A
#
# COMPACT_ATOMS: atom_id res chain seq x y z
N MET A 1 12.05 20.05 -9.69
CA MET A 1 10.88 19.13 -9.74
C MET A 1 9.88 19.68 -10.74
N LYS A 2 9.70 19.01 -11.89
CA LYS A 2 8.80 19.50 -12.95
C LYS A 2 7.34 19.48 -12.45
N ARG A 3 6.62 20.59 -12.65
CA ARG A 3 5.25 20.89 -12.19
C ARG A 3 4.23 19.75 -12.43
N CYS A 4 4.48 18.89 -13.41
CA CYS A 4 3.63 17.74 -13.78
C CYS A 4 3.72 16.53 -12.80
N GLN A 5 4.77 16.43 -11.97
CA GLN A 5 4.89 15.33 -10.99
C GLN A 5 4.16 15.57 -9.67
N GLN A 6 3.83 16.82 -9.34
CA GLN A 6 3.06 17.14 -8.13
C GLN A 6 1.68 16.49 -8.09
N PRO A 7 0.83 16.54 -9.13
CA PRO A 7 -0.51 15.97 -9.05
C PRO A 7 -0.50 14.45 -8.84
N ALA A 8 0.35 13.72 -9.56
CA ALA A 8 0.45 12.26 -9.42
C ALA A 8 0.93 11.84 -8.01
N LEU A 9 1.91 12.56 -7.46
CA LEU A 9 2.38 12.31 -6.11
C LEU A 9 1.31 12.60 -5.07
N THR A 10 0.62 13.74 -5.19
CA THR A 10 -0.47 14.10 -4.28
C THR A 10 -1.60 13.06 -4.34
N ALA A 11 -1.98 12.60 -5.53
CA ALA A 11 -2.97 11.53 -5.69
C ALA A 11 -2.53 10.23 -5.02
N PHE A 12 -1.29 9.80 -5.23
CA PHE A 12 -0.73 8.61 -4.57
C PHE A 12 -0.73 8.75 -3.05
N ALA A 13 -0.30 9.91 -2.52
CA ALA A 13 -0.28 10.19 -1.10
C ALA A 13 -1.69 10.16 -0.48
N ILE A 14 -2.67 10.79 -1.13
CA ILE A 14 -4.08 10.79 -0.69
C ILE A 14 -4.63 9.35 -0.71
N GLY A 15 -4.33 8.56 -1.74
CA GLY A 15 -4.72 7.15 -1.80
C GLY A 15 -4.17 6.34 -0.63
N MET A 16 -2.89 6.51 -0.31
CA MET A 16 -2.26 5.85 0.85
C MET A 16 -2.89 6.28 2.18
N ILE A 17 -3.19 7.58 2.35
CA ILE A 17 -3.87 8.08 3.55
C ILE A 17 -5.28 7.49 3.65
N GLY A 18 -6.06 7.52 2.57
CA GLY A 18 -7.43 7.00 2.55
C GLY A 18 -7.48 5.51 2.90
N MET A 19 -6.62 4.70 2.29
CA MET A 19 -6.51 3.27 2.60
C MET A 19 -6.07 3.03 4.04
N GLY A 20 -5.12 3.81 4.54
CA GLY A 20 -4.68 3.71 5.93
C GLY A 20 -5.80 4.06 6.92
N VAL A 21 -6.56 5.12 6.66
CA VAL A 21 -7.71 5.51 7.48
C VAL A 21 -8.79 4.43 7.49
N LEU A 22 -9.10 3.82 6.34
CA LEU A 22 -10.03 2.69 6.27
C LEU A 22 -9.55 1.52 7.14
N ALA A 23 -8.25 1.18 7.09
CA ALA A 23 -7.69 0.12 7.93
C ALA A 23 -7.81 0.43 9.43
N LEU A 24 -7.67 1.70 9.82
CA LEU A 24 -7.85 2.14 11.22
C LEU A 24 -9.32 2.14 11.66
N ILE A 25 -10.27 2.53 10.79
CA ILE A 25 -11.70 2.57 11.14
C ILE A 25 -12.25 1.15 11.31
N TYR A 26 -11.94 0.26 10.36
CA TYR A 26 -12.49 -1.09 10.36
C TYR A 26 -11.68 -2.09 11.21
N GLY A 27 -10.47 -1.72 11.64
CA GLY A 27 -9.59 -2.63 12.38
C GLY A 27 -9.21 -3.88 11.58
N ASP A 28 -9.32 -3.79 10.26
CA ASP A 28 -9.06 -4.88 9.34
C ASP A 28 -8.32 -4.36 8.11
N PHE A 29 -7.58 -5.24 7.43
CA PHE A 29 -6.95 -4.89 6.17
C PHE A 29 -8.03 -4.67 5.11
N ALA A 30 -7.80 -3.71 4.22
CA ALA A 30 -8.76 -3.21 3.24
C ALA A 30 -9.40 -4.35 2.42
N LEU A 31 -10.53 -4.90 2.88
CA LEU A 31 -11.40 -5.94 2.30
C LEU A 31 -10.74 -6.87 1.26
N VAL A 32 -10.58 -6.42 0.01
CA VAL A 32 -9.99 -7.17 -1.13
C VAL A 32 -8.53 -7.57 -0.88
N TRP A 33 -7.80 -6.78 -0.09
CA TRP A 33 -6.39 -6.95 0.14
C TRP A 33 -6.03 -8.01 1.15
N GLN A 34 -6.95 -8.50 1.99
CA GLN A 34 -6.65 -9.42 3.10
C GLN A 34 -5.90 -10.68 2.60
N PRO A 35 -4.57 -10.78 2.77
CA PRO A 35 -3.78 -11.96 2.51
C PRO A 35 -3.55 -12.71 3.83
N VAL A 36 -3.86 -12.07 4.96
CA VAL A 36 -3.61 -12.51 6.33
C VAL A 36 -4.83 -13.31 6.76
N PRO A 37 -4.69 -14.64 6.90
CA PRO A 37 -5.77 -15.49 7.35
C PRO A 37 -6.27 -15.08 8.74
N GLN A 38 -7.53 -15.40 9.05
CA GLN A 38 -8.13 -15.09 10.35
C GLN A 38 -7.43 -15.75 11.55
N TRP A 39 -6.69 -16.85 11.32
CA TRP A 39 -5.98 -17.58 12.38
C TRP A 39 -4.70 -16.89 12.87
N VAL A 40 -4.23 -15.83 12.20
CA VAL A 40 -2.98 -15.15 12.57
C VAL A 40 -3.15 -14.41 13.90
N PRO A 41 -2.34 -14.72 14.92
CA PRO A 41 -2.42 -14.03 16.21
C PRO A 41 -2.07 -12.54 16.04
N GLY A 42 -2.86 -11.66 16.64
CA GLY A 42 -2.65 -10.21 16.54
C GLY A 42 -3.01 -9.58 15.18
N ARG A 43 -3.82 -10.25 14.34
CA ARG A 43 -4.28 -9.75 13.04
C ARG A 43 -4.80 -8.31 13.08
N THR A 44 -5.62 -7.97 14.06
CA THR A 44 -6.16 -6.61 14.25
C THR A 44 -5.05 -5.59 14.58
N ALA A 45 -4.09 -5.97 15.42
CA ALA A 45 -2.94 -5.11 15.74
C ALA A 45 -2.06 -4.86 14.50
N LEU A 46 -1.86 -5.89 13.66
CA LEU A 46 -1.18 -5.75 12.38
C LEU A 46 -1.97 -4.86 11.41
N ALA A 47 -3.31 -4.93 11.39
CA ALA A 47 -4.16 -4.05 10.60
C ALA A 47 -4.01 -2.58 11.02
N TYR A 48 -3.99 -2.32 12.33
CA TYR A 48 -3.70 -0.97 12.85
C TYR A 48 -2.30 -0.50 12.49
N ALA A 49 -1.27 -1.34 12.67
CA ALA A 49 0.12 -0.99 12.33
C ALA A 49 0.26 -0.66 10.83
N SER A 50 -0.37 -1.49 9.98
CA SER A 50 -0.50 -1.27 8.53
C SER A 50 -1.15 0.08 8.23
N GLY A 51 -2.31 0.36 8.85
CA GLY A 51 -3.00 1.63 8.69
C GLY A 51 -2.14 2.84 9.07
N VAL A 52 -1.45 2.77 10.21
CA VAL A 52 -0.54 3.83 10.68
C VAL A 52 0.60 4.06 9.69
N ILE A 53 1.24 3.00 9.17
CA ILE A 53 2.33 3.11 8.19
C ILE A 53 1.83 3.82 6.92
N MET A 54 0.64 3.46 6.43
CA MET A 54 0.07 4.06 5.22
C MET A 54 -0.28 5.54 5.42
N VAL A 55 -0.89 5.90 6.56
CA VAL A 55 -1.22 7.29 6.90
C VAL A 55 0.04 8.13 7.06
N LEU A 56 0.99 7.70 7.90
CA LEU A 56 2.23 8.44 8.15
C LEU A 56 3.09 8.55 6.90
N GLY A 57 3.18 7.47 6.12
CA GLY A 57 3.87 7.48 4.83
C GLY A 57 3.22 8.44 3.85
N GLY A 58 1.89 8.44 3.73
CA GLY A 58 1.18 9.36 2.85
C GLY A 58 1.37 10.83 3.24
N PHE A 59 1.26 11.18 4.52
CA PHE A 59 1.60 12.53 4.99
C PHE A 59 3.07 12.87 4.77
N GLY A 60 3.98 11.92 4.99
CA GLY A 60 5.41 12.06 4.73
C GLY A 60 5.72 12.32 3.25
N LEU A 61 4.94 11.79 2.31
CA LEU A 61 5.07 12.11 0.89
C LEU A 61 4.68 13.56 0.58
N LEU A 62 3.73 14.15 1.30
CA LEU A 62 3.30 15.53 1.05
C LEU A 62 4.36 16.55 1.50
N ALA A 63 5.12 16.24 2.55
CA ALA A 63 6.19 17.10 3.07
C ALA A 63 7.54 16.86 2.35
N ARG A 64 8.11 17.90 1.74
CA ARG A 64 9.38 17.79 0.97
C ARG A 64 10.55 17.25 1.78
N ALA A 65 10.63 17.56 3.07
CA ALA A 65 11.73 17.14 3.95
C ALA A 65 11.68 15.63 4.28
N THR A 66 10.49 15.07 4.43
CA THR A 66 10.30 13.65 4.83
C THR A 66 9.98 12.74 3.66
N ARG A 67 9.71 13.29 2.47
CA ARG A 67 9.41 12.55 1.24
C ARG A 67 10.38 11.39 0.91
N PRO A 68 11.72 11.53 0.94
CA PRO A 68 12.61 10.41 0.64
C PRO A 68 12.50 9.28 1.67
N TRP A 69 12.30 9.61 2.95
CA TRP A 69 12.07 8.62 4.01
C TRP A 69 10.73 7.91 3.84
N ALA A 70 9.68 8.66 3.54
CA ALA A 70 8.35 8.12 3.30
C ALA A 70 8.35 7.10 2.15
N VAL A 71 9.04 7.39 1.04
CA VAL A 71 9.14 6.44 -0.07
C VAL A 71 9.95 5.20 0.32
N ARG A 72 11.07 5.35 1.03
CA ARG A 72 11.90 4.23 1.50
C ARG A 72 11.15 3.27 2.44
N ILE A 73 10.11 3.75 3.12
CA ILE A 73 9.25 2.92 3.99
C ILE A 73 8.09 2.34 3.19
N LEU A 74 7.36 3.18 2.44
CA LEU A 74 6.16 2.76 1.72
C LEU A 74 6.45 1.80 0.57
N PHE A 75 7.57 1.95 -0.12
CA PHE A 75 7.88 1.14 -1.29
C PHE A 75 8.16 -0.34 -0.94
N PRO A 76 9.05 -0.68 0.02
CA PRO A 76 9.18 -2.05 0.50
C PRO A 76 7.88 -2.58 1.10
N TYR A 77 7.12 -1.74 1.81
CA TYR A 77 5.83 -2.11 2.38
C TYR A 77 4.85 -2.60 1.30
N VAL A 78 4.65 -1.86 0.21
CA VAL A 78 3.75 -2.31 -0.88
C VAL A 78 4.29 -3.55 -1.61
N ILE A 79 5.61 -3.73 -1.68
CA ILE A 79 6.21 -4.96 -2.24
C ILE A 79 5.88 -6.17 -1.37
N VAL A 80 6.09 -6.08 -0.06
CA VAL A 80 5.76 -7.17 0.88
C VAL A 80 4.28 -7.57 0.71
N TRP A 81 3.40 -6.58 0.62
CA TRP A 81 1.97 -6.81 0.39
C TRP A 81 1.68 -7.50 -0.95
N ALA A 82 2.32 -7.08 -2.03
CA ALA A 82 2.20 -7.75 -3.33
C ALA A 82 2.68 -9.20 -3.28
N LEU A 83 3.81 -9.46 -2.62
CA LEU A 83 4.38 -10.80 -2.46
C LEU A 83 3.48 -11.72 -1.63
N LEU A 84 2.84 -11.20 -0.58
CA LEU A 84 1.87 -11.97 0.22
C LEU A 84 0.65 -12.42 -0.59
N LYS A 85 0.31 -11.75 -1.70
CA LYS A 85 -0.78 -12.14 -2.60
C LYS A 85 -0.35 -13.13 -3.70
N VAL A 86 0.95 -13.33 -3.94
CA VAL A 86 1.45 -14.23 -5.00
C VAL A 86 0.96 -15.69 -4.83
N PRO A 87 0.94 -16.30 -3.64
CA PRO A 87 0.43 -17.67 -3.49
C PRO A 87 -1.00 -17.85 -3.99
N ALA A 88 -1.86 -16.85 -3.81
CA ALA A 88 -3.25 -16.91 -4.27
C ALA A 88 -3.35 -16.97 -5.81
N LEU A 89 -2.45 -16.31 -6.53
CA LEU A 89 -2.39 -16.37 -8.00
C LEU A 89 -2.08 -17.78 -8.50
N VAL A 90 -1.25 -18.53 -7.77
CA VAL A 90 -0.86 -19.90 -8.13
C VAL A 90 -1.94 -20.90 -7.76
N VAL A 91 -2.56 -20.74 -6.58
CA VAL A 91 -3.59 -21.67 -6.08
C VAL A 91 -4.92 -21.51 -6.81
N ALA A 92 -5.32 -20.28 -7.15
CA ALA A 92 -6.63 -19.99 -7.72
C ALA A 92 -6.57 -19.07 -8.97
N PRO A 93 -5.84 -19.44 -10.02
CA PRO A 93 -5.63 -18.59 -11.20
C PRO A 93 -6.90 -18.35 -12.02
N LYS A 94 -7.92 -19.22 -11.89
CA LYS A 94 -9.20 -19.09 -12.61
C LYS A 94 -10.17 -18.09 -11.96
N ILE A 95 -9.84 -17.57 -10.78
CA ILE A 95 -10.67 -16.62 -10.06
C ILE A 95 -10.20 -15.20 -10.41
N GLU A 96 -11.00 -14.48 -11.18
CA GLU A 96 -10.72 -13.10 -11.61
C GLU A 96 -10.40 -12.16 -10.44
N ALA A 97 -11.13 -12.28 -9.34
CA ALA A 97 -10.94 -11.45 -8.15
C ALA A 97 -9.52 -11.52 -7.55
N VAL A 98 -8.82 -12.63 -7.73
CA VAL A 98 -7.42 -12.79 -7.28
C VAL A 98 -6.48 -11.90 -8.11
N TRP A 99 -6.71 -11.85 -9.41
CA TRP A 99 -5.95 -10.98 -10.33
C TRP A 99 -6.26 -9.51 -10.11
N LEU A 100 -7.52 -9.16 -9.83
CA LEU A 100 -7.92 -7.80 -9.48
C LEU A 100 -7.15 -7.30 -8.24
N GLY A 101 -7.17 -8.06 -7.15
CA GLY A 101 -6.46 -7.67 -5.92
C GLY A 101 -4.93 -7.58 -6.09
N PHE A 102 -4.34 -8.44 -6.91
CA PHE A 102 -2.91 -8.32 -7.24
C PHE A 102 -2.63 -7.11 -8.14
N GLY A 103 -3.50 -6.83 -9.11
CA GLY A 103 -3.40 -5.68 -10.01
C GLY A 103 -3.39 -4.35 -9.27
N GLU A 104 -4.26 -4.18 -8.27
CA GLU A 104 -4.28 -3.01 -7.39
C GLU A 104 -2.93 -2.79 -6.68
N LEU A 105 -2.36 -3.86 -6.11
CA LEU A 105 -1.04 -3.82 -5.47
C LEU A 105 0.07 -3.53 -6.50
N ALA A 106 -0.01 -4.10 -7.69
CA ALA A 106 0.96 -3.87 -8.76
C ALA A 106 0.98 -2.39 -9.21
N VAL A 107 -0.18 -1.73 -9.29
CA VAL A 107 -0.24 -0.28 -9.59
C VAL A 107 0.46 0.52 -8.50
N LEU A 108 0.28 0.16 -7.23
CA LEU A 108 0.94 0.85 -6.12
C LEU A 108 2.43 0.59 -6.06
N VAL A 109 2.87 -0.63 -6.36
CA VAL A 109 4.29 -0.97 -6.51
C VAL A 109 4.92 -0.15 -7.65
N ALA A 110 4.24 -0.03 -8.80
CA ALA A 110 4.70 0.79 -9.91
C ALA A 110 4.80 2.27 -9.52
N GLY A 111 3.79 2.80 -8.83
CA GLY A 111 3.81 4.18 -8.31
C GLY A 111 4.95 4.42 -7.32
N GLY A 112 5.12 3.50 -6.36
CA GLY A 112 6.22 3.53 -5.39
C GLY A 112 7.59 3.43 -6.05
N TRP A 113 7.75 2.58 -7.06
CA TRP A 113 8.99 2.43 -7.84
C TRP A 113 9.35 3.74 -8.55
N VAL A 114 8.39 4.38 -9.23
CA VAL A 114 8.63 5.64 -9.94
C VAL A 114 9.02 6.75 -8.97
N LEU A 115 8.41 6.79 -7.77
CA LEU A 115 8.79 7.74 -6.73
C LEU A 115 10.18 7.44 -6.17
N PHE A 116 10.52 6.17 -5.94
CA PHE A 116 11.82 5.74 -5.42
C PHE A 116 12.96 6.03 -6.40
N ALA A 117 12.76 5.77 -7.69
CA ALA A 117 13.77 6.01 -8.72
C ALA A 117 14.02 7.51 -9.02
N ARG A 118 13.15 8.41 -8.53
CA ARG A 118 13.19 9.85 -8.84
C ARG A 118 13.56 10.74 -7.66
N LEU A 119 13.73 10.19 -6.46
CA LEU A 119 14.05 10.90 -5.22
C LEU A 119 15.38 10.42 -4.66
#